data_AF-A0A940IM15-F1
#
_entry.id   AF-A0A940IM15-F1
#
_cell.length_a   1.000
_cell.length_b   1.000
_cell.length_c   1.000
_cell.angle_alpha   90.00
_cell.angle_beta   90.00
_cell.angle_gamma   90.00
#
_symmetry.space_group_name_H-M   'P 1'
#
loop_
_entity.id
_entity.type
_entity.pdbx_description
1 polymer ?
#
loop_
_entity_poly.entity_id
_entity_poly.type
_entity_poly.pdbx_seq_one_letter_code
_entity_poly.pdbx_strand_id
1 'polypeptide(L)'
;MEAKYRTKDVENKTGIPKNVIRKYSATLEQYGYPIEKSATGERAFRLEDIKLLKTIHDSASELDKDIIEVIADLVHEMNHPTPAPVLTSAKSSKAISPLAAADTQDVSVTIREQNKKFEEFMNKLDNLAQLNEAIIHQNSTLISQNRQKDEKLDDLLHHVYIKESKQEEKLSELMTHVQKKESRQDNKLHDLMVHMQKKEVKQEENLNKLMHHISQKEFKQELKMNEFMHHVSETGARQEEKMSELAYTVKRREASRDEQLMRLIREMQETKQMIAAARENSLLKGLKSLFLREKPQKADSH
;
A
#
# COMPACT_ATOMS: atom_id res chain seq x y z
N MET A 1 9.77 -42.53 -30.35
CA MET A 1 10.00 -41.89 -29.04
C MET A 1 8.79 -42.20 -28.19
N GLU A 2 8.91 -43.08 -27.21
CA GLU A 2 7.78 -43.36 -26.30
C GLU A 2 7.51 -42.13 -25.43
N ALA A 3 6.24 -41.70 -25.37
CA ALA A 3 5.83 -40.59 -24.53
C ALA A 3 5.95 -40.99 -23.06
N LYS A 4 6.81 -40.28 -22.33
CA LYS A 4 7.00 -40.46 -20.88
C LYS A 4 6.15 -39.45 -20.12
N TYR A 5 5.40 -39.93 -19.14
CA TYR A 5 4.45 -39.15 -18.34
C TYR A 5 5.00 -38.94 -16.93
N ARG A 6 4.79 -37.76 -16.34
CA ARG A 6 5.14 -37.51 -14.93
C ARG A 6 4.00 -37.93 -14.02
N THR A 7 4.26 -38.08 -12.73
CA THR A 7 3.21 -38.43 -11.72
C THR A 7 1.96 -37.54 -11.81
N LYS A 8 2.13 -36.24 -12.12
CA LYS A 8 1.00 -35.30 -12.30
C LYS A 8 0.17 -35.64 -13.55
N ASP A 9 0.81 -36.08 -14.63
CA ASP A 9 0.12 -36.47 -15.86
C ASP A 9 -0.61 -37.80 -15.70
N VAL A 10 -0.06 -38.70 -14.89
CA VAL A 10 -0.70 -39.97 -14.54
C VAL A 10 -1.96 -39.72 -13.70
N GLU A 11 -1.89 -38.89 -12.67
CA GLU A 11 -3.06 -38.50 -11.85
C GLU A 11 -4.19 -37.92 -12.72
N ASN A 12 -3.86 -37.01 -13.65
CA ASN A 12 -4.84 -36.43 -14.55
C ASN A 12 -5.48 -37.46 -15.51
N LYS A 13 -4.76 -38.51 -15.87
CA LYS A 13 -5.23 -39.55 -16.82
C LYS A 13 -6.00 -40.68 -16.14
N THR A 14 -5.64 -41.03 -14.91
CA THR A 14 -6.24 -42.16 -14.20
C THR A 14 -7.21 -41.74 -13.12
N GLY A 15 -7.20 -40.49 -12.68
CA GLY A 15 -7.97 -40.02 -11.52
C GLY A 15 -7.40 -40.49 -10.18
N ILE A 16 -6.27 -41.19 -10.18
CA ILE A 16 -5.65 -41.75 -8.97
C ILE A 16 -4.84 -40.65 -8.27
N PRO A 17 -5.07 -40.39 -6.97
CA PRO A 17 -4.31 -39.39 -6.22
C PRO A 17 -2.78 -39.63 -6.24
N LYS A 18 -1.97 -38.56 -6.30
CA LYS A 18 -0.48 -38.67 -6.39
C LYS A 18 0.16 -39.54 -5.31
N ASN A 19 -0.36 -39.51 -4.08
CA ASN A 19 0.14 -40.31 -2.96
C ASN A 19 -0.07 -41.82 -3.20
N VAL A 20 -1.21 -42.20 -3.79
CA VAL A 20 -1.53 -43.58 -4.15
C VAL A 20 -0.67 -44.05 -5.32
N ILE A 21 -0.48 -43.21 -6.35
CA ILE A 21 0.44 -43.52 -7.47
C ILE A 21 1.86 -43.78 -6.97
N ARG A 22 2.34 -42.97 -6.02
CA ARG A 22 3.67 -43.16 -5.40
C ARG A 22 3.75 -44.48 -4.64
N LYS A 23 2.72 -44.84 -3.89
CA LYS A 23 2.65 -46.12 -3.16
C LYS A 23 2.69 -47.30 -4.12
N TYR A 24 1.82 -47.31 -5.15
CA TYR A 24 1.80 -48.37 -6.16
C TYR A 24 3.12 -48.45 -6.92
N SER A 25 3.73 -47.33 -7.28
CA SER A 25 5.03 -47.33 -7.97
C SER A 25 6.15 -47.92 -7.11
N ALA A 26 6.16 -47.65 -5.80
CA ALA A 26 7.16 -48.19 -4.89
C ALA A 26 6.94 -49.71 -4.65
N THR A 27 5.68 -50.14 -4.55
CA THR A 27 5.35 -51.57 -4.43
C THR A 27 5.71 -52.31 -5.72
N LEU A 28 5.41 -51.77 -6.90
CA LEU A 28 5.82 -52.35 -8.18
C LEU A 28 7.34 -52.50 -8.30
N GLU A 29 8.12 -51.49 -7.87
CA GLU A 29 9.59 -51.56 -7.81
C GLU A 29 10.07 -52.68 -6.85
N GLN A 30 9.38 -52.88 -5.71
CA GLN A 30 9.70 -53.95 -4.75
C GLN A 30 9.41 -55.36 -5.30
N TYR A 31 8.37 -55.50 -6.12
CA TYR A 31 7.98 -56.76 -6.75
C TYR A 31 8.66 -57.00 -8.11
N GLY A 32 9.66 -56.20 -8.46
CA GLY A 32 10.54 -56.44 -9.61
C GLY A 32 10.09 -55.78 -10.92
N TYR A 33 9.12 -54.87 -10.90
CA TYR A 33 8.75 -54.05 -12.07
C TYR A 33 9.49 -52.70 -12.05
N PRO A 34 10.51 -52.50 -12.92
CA PRO A 34 11.31 -51.28 -12.89
C PRO A 34 10.58 -50.11 -13.53
N ILE A 35 10.31 -49.07 -12.75
CA ILE A 35 9.80 -47.79 -13.26
C ILE A 35 10.98 -46.89 -13.59
N GLU A 36 10.99 -46.34 -14.81
CA GLU A 36 12.07 -45.49 -15.26
C GLU A 36 12.13 -44.18 -14.46
N LYS A 37 13.34 -43.71 -14.18
CA LYS A 37 13.58 -42.41 -13.56
C LYS A 37 14.09 -41.45 -14.62
N SER A 38 13.49 -40.26 -14.68
CA SER A 38 13.95 -39.15 -15.52
C SER A 38 15.34 -38.69 -15.07
N ALA A 39 16.04 -37.94 -15.93
CA ALA A 39 17.36 -37.36 -15.64
C ALA A 39 17.40 -36.49 -14.36
N THR A 40 16.23 -36.03 -13.89
CA THR A 40 16.03 -35.25 -12.66
C THR A 40 15.73 -36.10 -11.42
N GLY A 41 15.75 -37.44 -11.53
CA GLY A 41 15.42 -38.36 -10.44
C GLY A 41 13.91 -38.58 -10.20
N GLU A 42 13.04 -37.91 -10.96
CA GLU A 42 11.58 -38.09 -10.89
C GLU A 42 11.13 -39.36 -11.64
N ARG A 43 10.12 -40.08 -11.14
CA ARG A 43 9.54 -41.26 -11.82
C ARG A 43 8.86 -40.84 -13.13
N ALA A 44 9.21 -41.53 -14.21
CA ALA A 44 8.69 -41.34 -15.55
C ALA A 44 7.95 -42.61 -15.97
N PHE A 45 6.65 -42.47 -16.24
CA PHE A 45 5.75 -43.57 -16.54
C PHE A 45 5.53 -43.70 -18.04
N ARG A 46 5.60 -44.93 -18.57
CA ARG A 46 5.14 -45.26 -19.92
C ARG A 46 3.62 -45.41 -19.95
N LEU A 47 3.07 -45.47 -21.16
CA LEU A 47 1.64 -45.70 -21.33
C LEU A 47 1.20 -47.06 -20.75
N GLU A 48 2.08 -48.06 -20.79
CA GLU A 48 1.85 -49.38 -20.18
C GLU A 48 1.78 -49.29 -18.65
N ASP A 49 2.73 -48.57 -18.02
CA ASP A 49 2.73 -48.31 -16.58
C ASP A 49 1.44 -47.61 -16.12
N ILE A 50 0.92 -46.67 -16.92
CA ILE A 50 -0.34 -45.96 -16.62
C ILE A 50 -1.54 -46.92 -16.66
N LYS A 51 -1.61 -47.79 -17.66
CA LYS A 51 -2.67 -48.80 -17.77
C LYS A 51 -2.60 -49.77 -16.60
N LEU A 52 -1.40 -50.24 -16.26
CA LEU A 52 -1.17 -51.14 -15.14
C LEU A 52 -1.59 -50.51 -13.81
N LEU A 53 -1.19 -49.26 -13.55
CA LEU A 53 -1.59 -48.52 -12.35
C LEU A 53 -3.11 -48.35 -12.25
N LYS A 54 -3.79 -48.14 -13.38
CA LYS A 54 -5.25 -48.07 -13.42
C LYS A 54 -5.88 -49.43 -13.11
N THR A 55 -5.40 -50.51 -13.73
CA THR A 55 -5.91 -51.87 -13.45
C THR A 55 -5.70 -52.28 -12.00
N ILE A 56 -4.55 -51.95 -11.40
CA ILE A 56 -4.28 -52.19 -9.97
C ILE A 56 -5.25 -51.39 -9.09
N HIS A 57 -5.50 -50.12 -9.44
CA HIS A 57 -6.39 -49.27 -8.67
C HIS A 57 -7.86 -49.71 -8.75
N ASP A 58 -8.33 -50.02 -9.95
CA ASP A 58 -9.70 -50.49 -10.18
C ASP A 58 -9.90 -51.84 -9.45
N SER A 59 -8.92 -52.75 -9.53
CA SER A 59 -8.97 -54.04 -8.82
C SER A 59 -8.93 -53.90 -7.29
N ALA A 60 -8.11 -52.98 -6.77
CA ALA A 60 -8.02 -52.71 -5.34
C ALA A 60 -9.25 -51.97 -4.80
N SER A 61 -9.93 -51.16 -5.62
CA SER A 61 -11.10 -50.38 -5.22
C SER A 61 -12.43 -51.13 -5.39
N GLU A 62 -12.56 -52.02 -6.37
CA GLU A 62 -13.79 -52.80 -6.60
C GLU A 62 -13.89 -54.07 -5.73
N LEU A 63 -12.77 -54.71 -5.38
CA LEU A 63 -12.78 -56.01 -4.68
C LEU A 63 -12.23 -55.98 -3.24
N ASP A 64 -11.85 -54.81 -2.70
CA ASP A 64 -11.24 -54.64 -1.36
C ASP A 64 -10.08 -55.61 -1.09
N LYS A 65 -9.35 -55.97 -2.17
CA LYS A 65 -8.21 -56.88 -2.14
C LYS A 65 -6.95 -56.14 -1.73
N ASP A 66 -6.07 -56.82 -1.00
CA ASP A 66 -4.79 -56.24 -0.62
C ASP A 66 -3.97 -55.95 -1.90
N ILE A 67 -3.48 -54.71 -1.98
CA ILE A 67 -2.70 -54.16 -3.10
C ILE A 67 -1.50 -55.05 -3.41
N ILE A 68 -0.96 -55.70 -2.39
CA ILE A 68 0.19 -56.60 -2.49
C ILE A 68 -0.15 -57.89 -3.26
N GLU A 69 -1.34 -58.46 -3.03
CA GLU A 69 -1.79 -59.70 -3.69
C GLU A 69 -2.13 -59.45 -5.16
N VAL A 70 -2.80 -58.33 -5.44
CA VAL A 70 -3.13 -57.90 -6.82
C VAL A 70 -1.86 -57.65 -7.65
N ILE A 71 -0.84 -57.03 -7.05
CA ILE A 71 0.44 -56.79 -7.73
C ILE A 71 1.22 -58.10 -7.92
N ALA A 72 1.17 -59.03 -6.96
CA ALA A 72 1.82 -60.34 -7.08
C ALA A 72 1.19 -61.18 -8.21
N ASP A 73 -0.14 -61.21 -8.31
CA ASP A 73 -0.85 -61.93 -9.37
C ASP A 73 -0.54 -61.36 -10.77
N LEU A 74 -0.57 -60.04 -10.92
CA LEU A 74 -0.26 -59.35 -12.18
C LEU A 74 1.19 -59.56 -12.63
N VAL A 75 2.15 -59.52 -11.70
CA VAL A 75 3.57 -59.77 -12.02
C VAL A 75 3.82 -61.25 -12.34
N HIS A 76 3.08 -62.18 -11.71
CA HIS A 76 3.16 -63.60 -12.02
C HIS A 76 2.56 -63.93 -13.41
N GLU A 77 1.52 -63.20 -13.83
CA GLU A 77 0.88 -63.35 -15.14
C GLU A 77 1.73 -62.76 -16.28
N MET A 78 2.55 -61.73 -16.02
CA MET A 78 3.47 -61.16 -17.03
C MET A 78 4.72 -62.01 -17.31
N ASN A 79 5.05 -63.02 -16.49
CA ASN A 79 6.24 -63.87 -16.64
C ASN A 79 5.98 -65.21 -17.35
N HIS A 80 4.77 -65.46 -17.86
CA HIS A 80 4.45 -66.64 -18.66
C HIS A 80 4.07 -66.26 -20.11
N PRO A 81 4.93 -66.52 -21.12
CA PRO A 81 4.54 -66.37 -22.51
C PRO A 81 3.65 -67.56 -22.87
N THR A 82 2.34 -67.40 -22.79
CA THR A 82 1.41 -68.44 -23.24
C THR A 82 1.02 -68.20 -24.70
N PRO A 83 1.08 -69.23 -25.57
CA PRO A 83 1.20 -69.07 -27.02
C PRO A 83 -0.15 -68.79 -27.67
N ALA A 84 -0.13 -67.96 -28.72
CA ALA A 84 -1.23 -67.81 -29.65
C ALA A 84 -1.69 -69.18 -30.21
N PRO A 85 -3.00 -69.44 -30.33
CA PRO A 85 -3.48 -70.66 -30.95
C PRO A 85 -3.23 -70.57 -32.46
N VAL A 86 -2.27 -71.38 -32.89
CA VAL A 86 -1.97 -71.66 -34.30
C VAL A 86 -3.13 -72.45 -34.89
N LEU A 87 -3.84 -71.86 -35.85
CA LEU A 87 -4.73 -72.57 -36.77
C LEU A 87 -3.88 -73.51 -37.64
N THR A 88 -3.66 -74.74 -37.18
CA THR A 88 -3.09 -75.81 -38.01
C THR A 88 -4.18 -76.43 -38.87
N SER A 89 -4.22 -76.05 -40.14
CA SER A 89 -4.85 -76.88 -41.17
C SER A 89 -3.91 -78.04 -41.49
N ALA A 90 -4.36 -79.27 -41.23
CA ALA A 90 -3.63 -80.49 -41.54
C ALA A 90 -4.47 -81.39 -42.46
N LYS A 91 -4.04 -81.41 -43.73
CA LYS A 91 -3.83 -82.55 -44.65
C LYS A 91 -4.88 -83.67 -44.80
N SER A 92 -5.18 -83.91 -46.10
CA SER A 92 -5.41 -85.17 -46.85
C SER A 92 -5.99 -86.38 -46.13
N SER A 93 -6.96 -87.10 -46.70
CA SER A 93 -6.71 -88.06 -47.79
C SER A 93 -8.03 -88.64 -48.34
N LYS A 94 -8.21 -88.68 -49.66
CA LYS A 94 -8.07 -89.87 -50.54
C LYS A 94 -9.30 -90.79 -50.57
N ALA A 95 -9.81 -90.98 -51.78
CA ALA A 95 -10.98 -91.74 -52.17
C ALA A 95 -10.88 -93.27 -51.94
N ILE A 96 -12.05 -93.91 -52.06
CA ILE A 96 -12.36 -95.28 -52.55
C ILE A 96 -13.15 -96.14 -51.55
N SER A 97 -14.43 -96.37 -51.86
CA SER A 97 -15.33 -97.46 -51.41
C SER A 97 -14.76 -98.85 -51.81
N PRO A 98 -15.23 -100.05 -51.36
CA PRO A 98 -16.60 -100.37 -50.92
C PRO A 98 -16.79 -101.47 -49.81
N LEU A 99 -18.01 -101.50 -49.26
CA LEU A 99 -18.87 -102.66 -48.93
C LEU A 99 -18.28 -103.91 -48.22
N ALA A 100 -18.72 -104.17 -46.98
CA ALA A 100 -19.26 -105.47 -46.52
C ALA A 100 -19.84 -105.36 -45.10
N ALA A 101 -20.87 -106.17 -44.83
CA ALA A 101 -21.84 -106.07 -43.75
C ALA A 101 -21.36 -106.57 -42.38
N ALA A 102 -21.79 -105.90 -41.31
CA ALA A 102 -22.16 -106.51 -40.03
C ALA A 102 -22.90 -105.49 -39.14
N ASP A 103 -23.97 -105.96 -38.49
CA ASP A 103 -24.62 -105.43 -37.29
C ASP A 103 -25.59 -104.23 -37.40
N THR A 104 -26.84 -104.53 -37.79
CA THR A 104 -27.96 -103.59 -37.94
C THR A 104 -28.63 -103.19 -36.62
N GLN A 105 -28.17 -103.67 -35.46
CA GLN A 105 -28.77 -103.34 -34.16
C GLN A 105 -28.08 -102.15 -33.47
N ASP A 106 -26.76 -101.96 -33.70
CA ASP A 106 -25.93 -100.91 -33.08
C ASP A 106 -26.16 -99.52 -33.71
N VAL A 107 -26.32 -99.47 -35.03
CA VAL A 107 -26.56 -98.22 -35.81
C VAL A 107 -27.85 -97.50 -35.38
N SER A 108 -28.88 -98.25 -34.98
CA SER A 108 -30.15 -97.67 -34.53
C SER A 108 -30.02 -96.93 -33.19
N VAL A 109 -29.15 -97.42 -32.29
CA VAL A 109 -28.89 -96.81 -30.98
C VAL A 109 -28.03 -95.57 -31.16
N THR A 110 -27.01 -95.62 -32.01
CA THR A 110 -26.15 -94.47 -32.32
C THR A 110 -26.91 -93.33 -32.99
N ILE A 111 -27.81 -93.63 -33.93
CA ILE A 111 -28.68 -92.61 -34.57
C ILE A 111 -29.61 -91.97 -33.53
N ARG A 112 -30.16 -92.76 -32.61
CA ARG A 112 -31.05 -92.26 -31.55
C ARG A 112 -30.33 -91.33 -30.57
N GLU A 113 -29.09 -91.65 -30.22
CA GLU A 113 -28.23 -90.78 -29.41
C GLU A 113 -27.80 -89.51 -30.13
N GLN A 114 -27.50 -89.58 -31.43
CA GLN A 114 -27.21 -88.38 -32.22
C GLN A 114 -28.43 -87.46 -32.35
N ASN A 115 -29.62 -88.03 -32.54
CA ASN A 115 -30.86 -87.25 -32.56
C ASN A 115 -31.11 -86.56 -31.21
N LYS A 116 -30.86 -87.25 -30.08
CA LYS A 116 -30.94 -86.64 -28.74
C LYS A 116 -29.94 -85.48 -28.57
N LYS A 117 -28.70 -85.64 -29.01
CA LYS A 117 -27.68 -84.58 -28.97
C LYS A 117 -28.05 -83.39 -29.88
N PHE A 118 -28.66 -83.64 -31.02
CA PHE A 118 -29.16 -82.60 -31.91
C PHE A 118 -30.33 -81.83 -31.28
N GLU A 119 -31.26 -82.54 -30.64
CA GLU A 119 -32.37 -81.93 -29.91
C GLU A 119 -31.88 -81.08 -28.73
N GLU A 120 -30.90 -81.57 -27.96
CA GLU A 120 -30.21 -80.78 -26.93
C GLU A 120 -29.47 -79.55 -27.51
N PHE A 121 -28.90 -79.67 -28.71
CA PHE A 121 -28.26 -78.56 -29.40
C PHE A 121 -29.26 -77.50 -29.86
N MET A 122 -30.39 -77.91 -30.44
CA MET A 122 -31.46 -77.00 -30.86
C MET A 122 -32.07 -76.26 -29.65
N ASN A 123 -32.31 -76.98 -28.55
CA ASN A 123 -32.76 -76.36 -27.30
C ASN A 123 -31.75 -75.33 -26.77
N LYS A 124 -30.44 -75.59 -26.86
CA LYS A 124 -29.40 -74.60 -26.50
C LYS A 124 -29.40 -73.40 -27.44
N LEU A 125 -29.67 -73.61 -28.73
CA LEU A 125 -29.72 -72.55 -29.73
C LEU A 125 -30.95 -71.65 -29.51
N ASP A 126 -32.09 -72.23 -29.17
CA ASP A 126 -33.31 -71.50 -28.79
C ASP A 126 -33.09 -70.70 -27.49
N ASN A 127 -32.48 -71.31 -26.47
CA ASN A 127 -32.13 -70.61 -25.23
C ASN A 127 -31.17 -69.44 -25.49
N LEU A 128 -30.18 -69.61 -26.38
CA LEU A 128 -29.24 -68.55 -26.73
C LEU A 128 -29.93 -67.43 -27.52
N ALA A 129 -30.88 -67.76 -28.39
CA ALA A 129 -31.69 -66.78 -29.11
C ALA A 129 -32.54 -65.95 -28.13
N GLN A 130 -33.21 -66.59 -27.17
CA GLN A 130 -33.99 -65.91 -26.12
C GLN A 130 -33.10 -65.00 -25.26
N LEU A 131 -31.89 -65.46 -24.89
CA LEU A 131 -30.95 -64.66 -24.11
C LEU A 131 -30.47 -63.43 -24.90
N ASN A 132 -30.15 -63.59 -26.19
CA ASN A 132 -29.78 -62.48 -27.05
C ASN A 132 -30.91 -61.45 -27.20
N GLU A 133 -32.15 -61.91 -27.35
CA GLU A 133 -33.32 -61.03 -27.42
C GLU A 133 -33.50 -60.24 -26.12
N ALA A 134 -33.33 -60.89 -24.96
CA ALA A 134 -33.36 -60.22 -23.66
C ALA A 134 -32.25 -59.16 -23.51
N ILE A 135 -31.02 -59.48 -23.95
CA ILE A 135 -29.89 -58.53 -23.94
C ILE A 135 -30.17 -57.33 -24.84
N ILE A 136 -30.73 -57.56 -26.04
CA ILE A 136 -31.11 -56.47 -26.96
C ILE A 136 -32.15 -55.57 -26.31
N HIS A 137 -33.18 -56.14 -25.68
CA HIS A 137 -34.19 -55.37 -24.95
C HIS A 137 -33.61 -54.56 -23.79
N GLN A 138 -32.71 -55.15 -23.00
CA GLN A 138 -32.04 -54.46 -21.89
C GLN A 138 -31.18 -53.31 -22.41
N ASN A 139 -30.38 -53.54 -23.46
CA ASN A 139 -29.55 -52.52 -24.08
C ASN A 139 -30.40 -51.39 -24.66
N SER A 140 -31.50 -51.71 -25.35
CA SER A 140 -32.45 -50.71 -25.86
C SER A 140 -33.02 -49.83 -24.74
N THR A 141 -33.35 -50.44 -23.60
CA THR A 141 -33.85 -49.72 -22.42
C THR A 141 -32.78 -48.80 -21.82
N LEU A 142 -31.54 -49.28 -21.66
CA LEU A 142 -30.42 -48.47 -21.16
C LEU A 142 -30.08 -47.30 -22.09
N ILE A 143 -30.11 -47.53 -23.41
CA ILE A 143 -29.91 -46.47 -24.41
C ILE A 143 -30.99 -45.40 -24.27
N SER A 144 -32.26 -45.81 -24.13
CA SER A 144 -33.37 -44.88 -23.92
C SER A 144 -33.21 -44.06 -22.64
N GLN A 145 -32.82 -44.72 -21.54
CA GLN A 145 -32.59 -44.03 -20.25
C GLN A 145 -31.41 -43.05 -20.32
N ASN A 146 -30.30 -43.43 -20.95
CA ASN A 146 -29.15 -42.53 -21.11
C ASN A 146 -29.52 -41.31 -21.94
N ARG A 147 -30.24 -41.50 -23.05
CA ARG A 147 -30.75 -40.39 -23.86
C ARG A 147 -31.62 -39.42 -23.05
N GLN A 148 -32.52 -39.94 -22.19
CA GLN A 148 -33.34 -39.09 -21.32
C GLN A 148 -32.51 -38.34 -20.26
N LYS A 149 -31.42 -38.93 -19.76
CA LYS A 149 -30.50 -38.26 -18.83
C LYS A 149 -29.71 -37.17 -19.54
N ASP A 150 -29.27 -37.43 -20.77
CA ASP A 150 -28.56 -36.45 -21.59
C ASP A 150 -29.45 -35.24 -21.90
N GLU A 151 -30.70 -35.47 -22.30
CA GLU A 151 -31.69 -34.39 -22.53
C GLU A 151 -31.93 -33.54 -21.27
N LYS A 152 -32.06 -34.17 -20.09
CA LYS A 152 -32.20 -33.44 -18.81
C LYS A 152 -30.94 -32.68 -18.42
N LEU A 153 -29.77 -33.23 -18.73
CA LEU A 153 -28.50 -32.57 -18.47
C LEU A 153 -28.36 -31.31 -19.32
N ASP A 154 -28.73 -31.39 -20.60
CA ASP A 154 -28.76 -30.25 -21.51
C ASP A 154 -29.72 -29.16 -21.02
N ASP A 155 -30.92 -29.52 -20.58
CA ASP A 155 -31.88 -28.57 -19.99
C ASP A 155 -31.30 -27.87 -18.75
N LEU A 156 -30.64 -28.63 -17.86
CA LEU A 156 -29.99 -28.09 -16.67
C LEU A 156 -28.84 -27.13 -17.03
N LEU A 157 -27.99 -27.52 -17.98
CA LEU A 157 -26.89 -26.67 -18.46
C LEU A 157 -27.41 -25.37 -19.06
N HIS A 158 -28.45 -25.45 -19.89
CA HIS A 158 -29.07 -24.27 -20.48
C HIS A 158 -29.63 -23.32 -19.42
N HIS A 159 -30.31 -23.87 -18.40
CA HIS A 159 -30.85 -23.08 -17.29
C HIS A 159 -29.77 -22.42 -16.44
N VAL A 160 -28.69 -23.15 -16.13
CA VAL A 160 -27.53 -22.62 -15.41
C VAL A 160 -26.91 -21.47 -16.19
N TYR A 161 -26.65 -21.67 -17.48
CA TYR A 161 -26.09 -20.64 -18.35
C TYR A 161 -26.95 -19.37 -18.39
N ILE A 162 -28.28 -19.50 -18.56
CA ILE A 162 -29.19 -18.35 -18.54
C ILE A 162 -29.17 -17.64 -17.19
N LYS A 163 -29.16 -18.41 -16.09
CA LYS A 163 -29.14 -17.83 -14.74
C LYS A 163 -27.83 -17.10 -14.45
N GLU A 164 -26.70 -17.68 -14.81
CA GLU A 164 -25.37 -17.07 -14.66
C GLU A 164 -25.29 -15.78 -15.48
N SER A 165 -25.73 -15.81 -16.74
CA SER A 165 -25.79 -14.62 -17.60
C SER A 165 -26.64 -13.50 -16.98
N LYS A 166 -27.82 -13.81 -16.43
CA LYS A 166 -28.67 -12.82 -15.74
C LYS A 166 -28.06 -12.31 -14.43
N GLN A 167 -27.29 -13.13 -13.73
CA GLN A 167 -26.57 -12.69 -12.53
C GLN A 167 -25.42 -11.75 -12.89
N GLU A 168 -24.69 -12.05 -13.95
CA GLU A 168 -23.60 -11.23 -14.46
C GLU A 168 -24.09 -9.87 -14.96
N GLU A 169 -25.25 -9.83 -15.64
CA GLU A 169 -25.90 -8.58 -16.03
C GLU A 169 -26.23 -7.70 -14.82
N LYS A 170 -26.85 -8.27 -13.78
CA LYS A 170 -27.16 -7.53 -12.53
C LYS A 170 -25.91 -7.02 -11.80
N LEU A 171 -24.84 -7.81 -11.80
CA LEU A 171 -23.56 -7.41 -11.21
C LEU A 171 -22.95 -6.24 -11.99
N SER A 172 -23.00 -6.29 -13.33
CA SER A 172 -22.55 -5.19 -14.20
C SER A 172 -23.35 -3.92 -13.97
N GLU A 173 -24.69 -4.00 -13.90
CA GLU A 173 -25.55 -2.87 -13.57
C GLU A 173 -25.22 -2.26 -12.20
N LEU A 174 -25.00 -3.10 -11.18
CA LEU A 174 -24.63 -2.62 -9.85
C LEU A 174 -23.27 -1.92 -9.87
N MET A 175 -22.29 -2.49 -10.57
CA MET A 175 -20.94 -1.91 -10.69
C MET A 175 -20.97 -0.54 -11.38
N THR A 176 -21.72 -0.42 -12.47
CA THR A 176 -21.89 0.88 -13.16
C THR A 176 -22.62 1.90 -12.29
N HIS A 177 -23.61 1.47 -11.49
CA HIS A 177 -24.30 2.36 -10.55
C HIS A 177 -23.37 2.88 -9.44
N VAL A 178 -22.54 2.00 -8.87
CA VAL A 178 -21.53 2.37 -7.86
C VAL A 178 -20.55 3.37 -8.44
N GLN A 179 -19.96 3.07 -9.61
CA GLN A 179 -19.00 3.96 -10.27
C GLN A 179 -19.61 5.33 -10.61
N LYS A 180 -20.87 5.37 -11.03
CA LYS A 180 -21.60 6.63 -11.27
C LYS A 180 -21.87 7.42 -9.99
N LYS A 181 -22.08 6.74 -8.87
CA LYS A 181 -22.31 7.40 -7.57
C LYS A 181 -21.01 7.96 -7.01
N GLU A 182 -19.91 7.21 -7.09
CA GLU A 182 -18.57 7.64 -6.68
C GLU A 182 -18.13 8.86 -7.50
N SER A 183 -18.17 8.79 -8.83
CA SER A 183 -17.84 9.93 -9.69
C SER A 183 -18.68 11.18 -9.40
N ARG A 184 -19.97 11.02 -9.05
CA ARG A 184 -20.81 12.15 -8.61
C ARG A 184 -20.35 12.74 -7.27
N GLN A 185 -19.84 11.92 -6.35
CA GLN A 185 -19.32 12.39 -5.07
C GLN A 185 -17.97 13.08 -5.26
N ASP A 186 -17.09 12.54 -6.09
CA ASP A 186 -15.79 13.13 -6.41
C ASP A 186 -15.95 14.51 -7.06
N ASN A 187 -16.88 14.64 -8.01
CA ASN A 187 -17.18 15.94 -8.62
C ASN A 187 -17.69 16.96 -7.58
N LYS A 188 -18.55 16.55 -6.64
CA LYS A 188 -19.02 17.44 -5.56
C LYS A 188 -17.88 17.87 -4.63
N LEU A 189 -16.96 16.96 -4.33
CA LEU A 189 -15.79 17.28 -3.51
C LEU A 189 -14.86 18.25 -4.24
N HIS A 190 -14.65 18.05 -5.54
CA HIS A 190 -13.87 18.94 -6.38
C HIS A 190 -14.47 20.35 -6.41
N ASP A 191 -15.77 20.48 -6.67
CA ASP A 191 -16.46 21.78 -6.68
C ASP A 191 -16.35 22.50 -5.34
N LEU A 192 -16.47 21.76 -4.23
CA LEU A 192 -16.31 22.31 -2.88
C LEU A 192 -14.88 22.81 -2.64
N MET A 193 -13.88 22.03 -3.04
CA MET A 193 -12.46 22.38 -2.91
C MET A 193 -12.14 23.65 -3.70
N VAL A 194 -12.60 23.74 -4.95
CA VAL A 194 -12.43 24.92 -5.80
C VAL A 194 -13.09 26.16 -5.16
N HIS A 195 -14.31 26.01 -4.64
CA HIS A 195 -15.00 27.10 -3.97
C HIS A 195 -14.29 27.54 -2.67
N MET A 196 -13.75 26.60 -1.90
CA MET A 196 -12.95 26.87 -0.70
C MET A 196 -11.66 27.62 -1.04
N GLN A 197 -10.89 27.15 -2.01
CA GLN A 197 -9.66 27.81 -2.47
C GLN A 197 -9.96 29.24 -2.95
N LYS A 198 -11.06 29.44 -3.69
CA LYS A 198 -11.47 30.78 -4.13
C LYS A 198 -11.82 31.70 -2.95
N LYS A 199 -12.41 31.17 -1.88
CA LYS A 199 -12.67 31.94 -0.66
C LYS A 199 -11.39 32.26 0.10
N GLU A 200 -10.47 31.30 0.18
CA GLU A 200 -9.18 31.44 0.84
C GLU A 200 -8.34 32.53 0.16
N VAL A 201 -8.20 32.49 -1.17
CA VAL A 201 -7.50 33.53 -1.95
C VAL A 201 -8.10 34.92 -1.70
N LYS A 202 -9.44 35.03 -1.66
CA LYS A 202 -10.10 36.31 -1.37
C LYS A 202 -9.83 36.80 0.06
N GLN A 203 -9.78 35.89 1.04
CA GLN A 203 -9.45 36.24 2.42
C GLN A 203 -8.00 36.71 2.51
N GLU A 204 -7.08 36.03 1.83
CA GLU A 204 -5.67 36.39 1.76
C GLU A 204 -5.46 37.76 1.09
N GLU A 205 -6.12 38.03 -0.04
CA GLU A 205 -6.10 39.36 -0.68
C GLU A 205 -6.58 40.47 0.26
N ASN A 206 -7.65 40.21 1.02
CA ASN A 206 -8.17 41.18 1.99
C ASN A 206 -7.20 41.40 3.15
N LEU A 207 -6.57 40.33 3.65
CA LEU A 207 -5.55 40.42 4.69
C LEU A 207 -4.33 41.20 4.20
N ASN A 208 -3.87 40.93 2.98
CA ASN A 208 -2.74 41.64 2.37
C ASN A 208 -3.02 43.14 2.21
N LYS A 209 -4.24 43.52 1.80
CA LYS A 209 -4.65 44.94 1.75
C LYS A 209 -4.65 45.58 3.14
N LEU A 210 -5.14 44.87 4.15
CA LEU A 210 -5.16 45.37 5.52
C LEU A 210 -3.73 45.54 6.08
N MET A 211 -2.87 44.55 5.89
CA MET A 211 -1.46 44.60 6.29
C MET A 211 -0.75 45.78 5.61
N HIS A 212 -0.96 45.98 4.31
CA HIS A 212 -0.39 47.11 3.60
C HIS A 212 -0.84 48.45 4.18
N HIS A 213 -2.13 48.60 4.51
CA HIS A 213 -2.66 49.81 5.12
C HIS A 213 -2.10 50.07 6.52
N ILE A 214 -1.93 49.03 7.33
CA ILE A 214 -1.31 49.11 8.66
C ILE A 214 0.13 49.56 8.53
N SER A 215 0.93 48.91 7.68
CA SER A 215 2.33 49.29 7.46
C SER A 215 2.48 50.72 6.95
N GLN A 216 1.60 51.18 6.05
CA GLN A 216 1.61 52.58 5.61
C GLN A 216 1.29 53.56 6.74
N LYS A 217 0.35 53.23 7.62
CA LYS A 217 -0.01 54.07 8.77
C LYS A 217 1.11 54.12 9.80
N GLU A 218 1.71 52.97 10.11
CA GLU A 218 2.86 52.86 11.01
C GLU A 218 4.03 53.71 10.51
N PHE A 219 4.38 53.59 9.23
CA PHE A 219 5.44 54.39 8.62
C PHE A 219 5.16 55.91 8.71
N LYS A 220 3.93 56.33 8.43
CA LYS A 220 3.55 57.75 8.56
C LYS A 220 3.56 58.23 10.01
N GLN A 221 3.18 57.38 10.95
CA GLN A 221 3.19 57.69 12.38
C GLN A 221 4.63 57.81 12.90
N GLU A 222 5.51 56.93 12.46
CA GLU A 222 6.94 56.96 12.78
C GLU A 222 7.62 58.21 12.22
N LEU A 223 7.32 58.59 10.97
CA LEU A 223 7.84 59.82 10.38
C LEU A 223 7.43 61.06 11.21
N LYS A 224 6.15 61.16 11.58
CA LYS A 224 5.64 62.25 12.42
C LYS A 224 6.29 62.26 13.81
N MET A 225 6.50 61.08 14.40
CA MET A 225 7.17 60.96 15.69
C MET A 225 8.62 61.44 15.60
N ASN A 226 9.34 61.06 14.55
CA ASN A 226 10.72 61.50 14.32
C ASN A 226 10.81 63.01 14.12
N GLU A 227 9.92 63.61 13.34
CA GLU A 227 9.83 65.07 13.17
C GLU A 227 9.56 65.78 14.51
N PHE A 228 8.63 65.25 15.32
CA PHE A 228 8.33 65.78 16.64
C PHE A 228 9.53 65.69 17.59
N MET A 229 10.19 64.52 17.64
CA MET A 229 11.38 64.31 18.47
C MET A 229 12.52 65.25 18.07
N HIS A 230 12.72 65.48 16.77
CA HIS A 230 13.69 66.45 16.26
C HIS A 230 13.37 67.86 16.76
N HIS A 231 12.11 68.30 16.64
CA HIS A 231 11.69 69.63 17.10
C HIS A 231 11.85 69.82 18.62
N VAL A 232 11.51 68.80 19.42
CA VAL A 232 11.73 68.83 20.88
C VAL A 232 13.22 68.94 21.20
N SER A 233 14.07 68.19 20.50
CA SER A 233 15.52 68.28 20.67
C SER A 233 16.07 69.66 20.32
N GLU A 234 15.66 70.24 19.20
CA GLU A 234 16.10 71.58 18.77
C GLU A 234 15.64 72.67 19.74
N THR A 235 14.38 72.62 20.19
CA THR A 235 13.84 73.60 21.13
C THR A 235 14.50 73.48 22.50
N GLY A 236 14.78 72.26 22.96
CA GLY A 236 15.57 72.00 24.16
C GLY A 236 16.97 72.60 24.06
N ALA A 237 17.70 72.33 22.97
CA ALA A 237 19.04 72.88 22.74
C ALA A 237 19.04 74.42 22.72
N ARG A 238 18.06 75.06 22.06
CA ARG A 238 17.91 76.52 22.05
C ARG A 238 17.59 77.10 23.43
N GLN A 239 16.83 76.39 24.26
CA GLN A 239 16.56 76.82 25.63
C GLN A 239 17.82 76.73 26.50
N GLU A 240 18.59 75.66 26.36
CA GLU A 240 19.85 75.47 27.07
C GLU A 240 20.88 76.55 26.71
N GLU A 241 21.01 76.88 25.42
CA GLU A 241 21.86 77.97 24.94
C GLU A 241 21.47 79.32 25.56
N LYS A 242 20.17 79.66 25.54
CA LYS A 242 19.65 80.89 26.17
C LYS A 242 19.88 80.93 27.69
N MET A 243 19.71 79.80 28.38
CA MET A 243 19.96 79.69 29.82
C MET A 243 21.44 79.90 30.13
N SER A 244 22.33 79.34 29.33
CA SER A 244 23.79 79.52 29.46
C SER A 244 24.20 80.98 29.22
N GLU A 245 23.66 81.62 28.18
CA GLU A 245 23.89 83.04 27.89
C GLU A 245 23.38 83.94 29.03
N LEU A 246 22.16 83.69 29.52
CA LEU A 246 21.60 84.43 30.65
C LEU A 246 22.46 84.27 31.90
N ALA A 247 22.89 83.05 32.22
CA ALA A 247 23.78 82.79 33.36
C ALA A 247 25.11 83.56 33.24
N TYR A 248 25.69 83.60 32.03
CA TYR A 248 26.91 84.38 31.77
C TYR A 248 26.68 85.88 31.95
N THR A 249 25.59 86.44 31.43
CA THR A 249 25.29 87.87 31.55
C THR A 249 25.01 88.30 32.99
N VAL A 250 24.30 87.47 33.78
CA VAL A 250 24.07 87.69 35.21
C VAL A 250 25.40 87.73 35.95
N LYS A 251 26.26 86.73 35.74
CA LYS A 251 27.58 86.66 36.37
C LYS A 251 28.43 87.90 36.05
N ARG A 252 28.39 88.40 34.81
CA ARG A 252 29.09 89.62 34.41
C ARG A 252 28.53 90.87 35.10
N ARG A 253 27.21 91.00 35.19
CA ARG A 253 26.56 92.13 35.88
C ARG A 253 26.85 92.12 37.37
N GLU A 254 26.82 90.96 38.01
CA GLU A 254 27.18 90.80 39.42
C GLU A 254 28.62 91.23 39.67
N ALA A 255 29.57 90.75 38.86
CA ALA A 255 30.96 91.18 38.96
C ALA A 255 31.14 92.69 38.79
N SER A 256 30.44 93.31 37.82
CA SER A 256 30.48 94.75 37.61
C SER A 256 29.86 95.54 38.77
N ARG A 257 28.73 95.08 39.31
CA ARG A 257 28.08 95.69 40.47
C ARG A 257 29.00 95.64 41.68
N ASP A 258 29.64 94.50 41.91
CA ASP A 258 30.54 94.30 43.05
C ASP A 258 31.81 95.16 42.91
N GLU A 259 32.34 95.31 41.69
CA GLU A 259 33.44 96.23 41.41
C GLU A 259 33.06 97.69 41.71
N GLN A 260 31.88 98.14 41.26
CA GLN A 260 31.37 99.47 41.55
C GLN A 260 31.18 99.70 43.06
N LEU A 261 30.61 98.72 43.77
CA LEU A 261 30.45 98.77 45.21
C LEU A 261 31.81 98.89 45.92
N MET A 262 32.80 98.11 45.50
CA MET A 262 34.16 98.18 46.04
C MET A 262 34.84 99.52 45.79
N ARG A 263 34.64 100.13 44.62
CA ARG A 263 35.13 101.50 44.32
C ARG A 263 34.49 102.52 45.24
N LEU A 264 33.16 102.50 45.39
CA LEU A 264 32.44 103.41 46.30
C LEU A 264 32.88 103.25 47.76
N ILE A 265 33.08 102.01 48.22
CA ILE A 265 33.60 101.74 49.57
C ILE A 265 34.99 102.36 49.73
N ARG A 266 35.87 102.20 48.74
CA ARG A 266 37.22 102.78 48.75
C ARG A 266 37.17 104.31 48.75
N GLU A 267 36.42 104.91 47.83
CA GLU A 267 36.24 106.37 47.74
C GLU A 267 35.66 106.95 49.05
N MET A 268 34.69 106.26 49.66
CA MET A 268 34.15 106.65 50.97
C MET A 268 35.20 106.53 52.08
N GLN A 269 36.03 105.49 52.08
CA GLN A 269 37.14 105.34 53.04
C GLN A 269 38.20 106.42 52.86
N GLU A 270 38.60 106.73 51.63
CA GLU A 270 39.52 107.81 51.28
C GLU A 270 38.96 109.17 51.70
N THR A 271 37.66 109.42 51.45
CA THR A 271 36.98 110.64 51.90
C THR A 271 36.94 110.73 53.42
N LYS A 272 36.67 109.62 54.12
CA LYS A 272 36.73 109.56 55.59
C LYS A 272 38.14 109.88 56.10
N GLN A 273 39.19 109.34 55.48
CA GLN A 273 40.58 109.66 55.82
C GLN A 273 40.91 111.13 55.54
N MET A 274 40.47 111.69 54.41
CA MET A 274 40.68 113.09 54.06
C MET A 274 39.98 114.04 55.06
N ILE A 275 38.74 113.73 55.45
CA ILE A 275 38.02 114.50 56.49
C ILE A 275 38.73 114.38 57.84
N ALA A 276 39.22 113.19 58.21
CA ALA A 276 40.01 112.99 59.43
C ALA A 276 41.30 113.82 59.40
N ALA A 277 42.08 113.76 58.31
CA ALA A 277 43.30 114.54 58.12
C ALA A 277 43.03 116.05 58.08
N ALA A 278 41.93 116.50 57.48
CA ALA A 278 41.51 117.89 57.47
C ALA A 278 41.11 118.38 58.88
N ARG A 279 40.44 117.52 59.67
CA ARG A 279 40.14 117.80 61.09
C ARG A 279 41.40 117.87 61.95
N GLU A 280 42.38 116.99 61.74
CA GLU A 280 43.68 117.07 62.42
C GLU A 280 44.44 118.33 62.05
N ASN A 281 44.49 118.71 60.77
CA ASN A 281 45.13 119.96 60.33
C ASN A 281 44.39 121.22 60.83
N SER A 282 43.06 121.16 60.98
CA SER A 282 42.25 122.22 61.60
C SER A 282 42.53 122.34 63.11
N LEU A 283 42.58 121.22 63.83
CA LEU A 283 42.93 121.19 65.25
C LEU A 283 44.38 121.64 65.48
N LEU A 284 45.33 121.22 64.64
CA LEU A 284 46.72 121.67 64.70
C LEU A 284 46.88 123.16 64.33
N LYS A 285 46.04 123.70 63.42
CA LYS A 285 45.98 125.14 63.15
C LYS A 285 45.32 125.93 64.30
N GLY A 286 44.29 125.38 64.94
CA GLY A 286 43.64 125.94 66.12
C GLY A 286 44.53 125.91 67.37
N LEU A 287 45.36 124.87 67.54
CA LEU A 287 46.39 124.81 68.58
C LEU A 287 47.55 125.77 68.30
N LYS A 288 47.96 125.92 67.03
CA LYS A 288 48.98 126.91 66.63
C LYS A 288 48.51 128.36 66.83
N SER A 289 47.24 128.69 66.62
CA SER A 289 46.71 130.04 66.92
C SER A 289 46.53 130.30 68.41
N LEU A 290 46.45 129.26 69.25
CA LEU A 290 46.48 129.36 70.71
C LEU A 290 47.90 129.49 71.31
N PHE A 291 48.94 129.04 70.60
CA PHE A 291 50.34 129.08 71.07
C PHE A 291 51.20 130.23 70.52
N LEU A 292 50.67 131.11 69.65
CA LEU A 292 51.41 132.26 69.10
C LEU A 292 50.80 133.64 69.43
N ARG A 293 50.12 133.76 70.57
CA ARG A 293 49.63 135.08 71.04
C ARG A 293 49.94 135.33 72.51
N GLU A 294 51.16 135.78 72.77
CA GLU A 294 51.63 136.75 73.79
C GLU A 294 53.13 136.94 73.50
N LYS A 295 53.79 138.11 73.45
CA LYS A 295 53.62 139.54 73.84
C LYS A 295 54.97 140.23 73.41
N PRO A 296 55.26 141.52 73.69
CA PRO A 296 54.64 142.78 73.27
C PRO A 296 55.68 143.82 72.74
N GLN A 297 55.21 145.04 72.45
CA GLN A 297 55.95 146.25 72.04
C GLN A 297 57.10 146.71 72.96
N LYS A 298 58.12 147.34 72.34
CA LYS A 298 58.77 148.63 72.71
C LYS A 298 59.65 149.08 71.51
N ALA A 299 59.36 150.21 70.89
CA ALA A 299 60.01 151.52 71.09
C ALA A 299 61.47 151.58 70.58
N ASP A 300 61.71 152.27 69.45
CA ASP A 300 62.41 153.57 69.41
C ASP A 300 62.65 154.10 67.96
N SER A 301 62.26 155.37 67.77
CA SER A 301 62.95 156.47 67.05
C SER A 301 63.43 156.32 65.59
N HIS A 302 62.62 156.74 64.61
CA HIS A 302 62.75 157.99 63.81
C HIS A 302 61.67 158.08 62.73
#